data_AF-Q7XJ67-F1
#
_entry.id   AF-Q7XJ67-F1
#
_cell.length_a   1.000
_cell.length_b   1.000
_cell.length_c   1.000
_cell.angle_alpha   90.00
_cell.angle_beta   90.00
_cell.angle_gamma   90.00
#
_symmetry.space_group_name_H-M   'P 1'
#
loop_
_entity.id
_entity.type
_entity.pdbx_description
1 polymer ?
#
loop_
_entity_poly.entity_id
_entity_poly.type
_entity_poly.pdbx_seq_one_letter_code
_entity_poly.pdbx_strand_id
1 'polypeptide(L)'
;GGVGKTTLASAAYAEISHSFEAHCLLENIREESSKHGLTKLQEKFLSLILKADVKVRSEIEGRSIIETRLHNKSVLVVLDDVDDLKQLKALAGSHAWFGEG
;
A
#
# COMPACT_ATOMS: atom_id res chain seq x y z
N GLY A 1 -5.47 15.86 -15.01
CA GLY A 1 -5.43 17.29 -14.63
C GLY A 1 -6.22 17.45 -13.34
N GLY A 2 -5.56 17.89 -12.25
CA GLY A 2 -5.96 17.62 -10.86
C GLY A 2 -7.10 18.46 -10.29
N VAL A 3 -8.06 17.78 -9.67
CA VAL A 3 -9.15 18.35 -8.84
C VAL A 3 -8.75 18.37 -7.35
N GLY A 4 -7.45 18.26 -7.02
CA GLY A 4 -6.99 18.27 -5.62
C GLY A 4 -7.19 16.97 -4.83
N LYS A 5 -7.53 15.85 -5.48
CA LYS A 5 -7.75 14.54 -4.82
C LYS A 5 -6.54 14.09 -3.98
N THR A 6 -5.35 14.13 -4.58
CA THR A 6 -4.09 13.78 -3.90
C THR A 6 -3.83 14.71 -2.71
N THR A 7 -4.15 16.02 -2.83
CA THR A 7 -4.02 16.99 -1.74
C THR A 7 -4.94 16.67 -0.57
N LEU A 8 -6.22 16.37 -0.84
CA LEU A 8 -7.18 16.00 0.20
C LEU A 8 -6.81 14.69 0.89
N ALA A 9 -6.42 13.66 0.12
CA ALA A 9 -5.99 12.38 0.66
C ALA A 9 -4.74 12.53 1.55
N SER A 10 -3.78 13.37 1.13
CA SER A 10 -2.57 13.66 1.91
C SER A 10 -2.88 14.41 3.21
N ALA A 11 -3.80 15.37 3.16
CA ALA A 11 -4.22 16.11 4.35
C ALA A 11 -4.94 15.18 5.37
N ALA A 12 -5.88 14.37 4.89
CA ALA A 12 -6.56 13.39 5.74
C ALA A 12 -5.58 12.37 6.34
N TYR A 13 -4.63 11.87 5.54
CA TYR A 13 -3.58 10.99 6.01
C TYR A 13 -2.74 11.63 7.13
N ALA A 14 -2.31 12.87 6.95
CA ALA A 14 -1.53 13.60 7.96
C ALA A 14 -2.32 13.77 9.26
N GLU A 15 -3.63 13.96 9.17
CA GLU A 15 -4.52 14.13 10.32
C GLU A 15 -4.73 12.82 11.09
N ILE A 16 -4.99 11.69 10.42
CA ILE A 16 -5.50 10.48 11.10
C ILE A 16 -4.48 9.33 11.21
N SER A 17 -3.38 9.35 10.46
CA SER A 17 -2.42 8.23 10.39
C SER A 17 -1.84 7.82 11.75
N HIS A 18 -1.68 8.76 12.67
CA HIS A 18 -1.18 8.52 14.02
C HIS A 18 -2.06 7.60 14.87
N SER A 19 -3.32 7.38 14.48
CA SER A 19 -4.25 6.47 15.15
C SER A 19 -4.10 5.00 14.70
N PHE A 20 -3.25 4.71 13.71
CA PHE A 20 -3.07 3.38 13.14
C PHE A 20 -1.66 2.85 13.42
N GLU A 21 -1.58 1.56 13.76
CA GLU A 21 -0.31 0.87 14.04
C GLU A 21 0.62 0.79 12.83
N ALA A 22 0.05 0.66 11.64
CA ALA A 22 0.78 0.68 10.38
C ALA A 22 0.10 1.63 9.39
N HIS A 23 0.89 2.48 8.76
CA HIS A 23 0.36 3.43 7.80
C HIS A 23 1.37 3.78 6.72
N CYS A 24 0.87 4.03 5.51
CA CYS A 24 1.67 4.63 4.45
C CYS A 24 0.81 5.35 3.41
N LEU A 25 1.47 6.24 2.67
CA LEU A 25 0.96 6.84 1.45
C LEU A 25 1.84 6.33 0.31
N LEU A 26 1.23 5.64 -0.66
CA LEU A 26 1.91 5.06 -1.81
C LEU A 26 1.51 5.83 -3.07
N GLU A 27 2.46 6.61 -3.59
CA GLU A 27 2.27 7.48 -4.76
C GLU A 27 2.68 6.81 -6.08
N ASN A 28 2.10 7.32 -7.17
CA ASN A 28 2.45 6.98 -8.55
C ASN A 28 2.28 5.49 -8.86
N ILE A 29 1.22 4.84 -8.36
CA ILE A 29 1.02 3.39 -8.49
C ILE A 29 0.99 2.94 -9.95
N ARG A 30 0.29 3.68 -10.80
CA ARG A 30 0.25 3.46 -12.25
C ARG A 30 1.64 3.45 -12.88
N GLU A 31 2.46 4.46 -12.57
CA GLU A 31 3.80 4.59 -13.12
C GLU A 31 4.73 3.47 -12.60
N GLU A 32 4.72 3.22 -11.30
CA GLU A 32 5.55 2.20 -10.65
C GLU A 32 5.24 0.80 -11.16
N SER A 33 3.95 0.45 -11.22
CA SER A 33 3.53 -0.86 -11.72
C SER A 33 3.80 -1.03 -13.21
N SER A 34 3.66 0.02 -14.02
CA SER A 34 3.96 -0.03 -15.45
C SER A 34 5.47 -0.16 -15.74
N LYS A 35 6.33 0.51 -14.97
CA LYS A 35 7.78 0.51 -15.19
C LYS A 35 8.49 -0.69 -14.56
N HIS A 36 8.07 -1.08 -13.36
CA HIS A 36 8.81 -2.02 -12.53
C HIS A 36 8.03 -3.30 -12.18
N GLY A 37 6.73 -3.34 -12.52
CA GLY A 37 5.86 -4.47 -12.25
C GLY A 37 5.32 -4.51 -10.81
N LEU A 38 4.36 -5.40 -10.57
CA LEU A 38 3.65 -5.51 -9.29
C LEU A 38 4.55 -6.02 -8.15
N THR A 39 5.55 -6.85 -8.45
CA THR A 39 6.54 -7.30 -7.46
C THR A 39 7.28 -6.11 -6.84
N LYS A 40 7.72 -5.15 -7.66
CA LYS A 40 8.42 -3.95 -7.15
C LYS A 40 7.48 -2.97 -6.47
N LEU A 41 6.23 -2.88 -6.95
CA LEU A 41 5.19 -2.12 -6.25
C LEU A 41 4.96 -2.66 -4.82
N GLN A 42 4.87 -3.98 -4.64
CA GLN A 42 4.74 -4.61 -3.33
C GLN A 42 5.98 -4.39 -2.44
N GLU A 43 7.17 -4.47 -3.03
CA GLU A 43 8.43 -4.18 -2.32
C GLU A 43 8.44 -2.76 -1.76
N LYS A 44 8.06 -1.77 -2.58
CA LYS A 44 7.91 -0.35 -2.19
C LYS A 44 6.85 -0.19 -1.10
N PHE A 45 5.68 -0.78 -1.29
CA PHE A 45 4.59 -0.75 -0.32
C PHE A 45 5.02 -1.29 1.05
N LEU A 46 5.57 -2.50 1.08
CA LEU A 46 6.03 -3.17 2.29
C LEU A 46 7.13 -2.36 2.99
N SER A 47 8.05 -1.78 2.22
CA SER A 47 9.13 -0.99 2.80
C SER A 47 8.63 0.29 3.48
N LEU A 48 7.62 0.94 2.88
CA LEU A 48 6.99 2.13 3.44
C LEU A 48 6.17 1.81 4.70
N ILE A 49 5.28 0.83 4.62
CA ILE A 49 4.35 0.52 5.71
C ILE A 49 5.05 -0.12 6.92
N LEU A 50 6.09 -0.93 6.68
CA LEU A 50 6.86 -1.58 7.74
C LEU A 50 8.04 -0.74 8.22
N LYS A 51 8.33 0.40 7.55
CA LYS A 51 9.47 1.28 7.83
C LYS A 51 10.79 0.51 7.88
N ALA A 52 10.97 -0.43 6.95
CA ALA A 52 12.12 -1.34 6.88
C ALA A 52 12.46 -1.67 5.42
N ASP A 53 13.71 -2.04 5.13
CA ASP A 53 14.06 -2.55 3.79
C ASP A 53 13.51 -3.98 3.63
N VAL A 54 12.59 -4.16 2.69
CA VAL A 54 11.96 -5.45 2.41
C VAL A 54 12.29 -5.83 0.98
N LYS A 55 12.65 -7.10 0.75
CA LYS A 55 12.86 -7.64 -0.60
C LYS A 55 11.73 -8.59 -0.95
N VAL A 56 11.18 -8.44 -2.14
CA VAL A 56 10.11 -9.29 -2.66
C VAL A 56 10.58 -9.93 -3.97
N ARG A 57 10.58 -11.26 -4.03
CA ARG A 57 11.04 -12.02 -5.21
C ARG A 57 9.90 -12.35 -6.16
N SER A 58 8.65 -12.34 -5.70
CA SER A 58 7.46 -12.58 -6.52
C SER A 58 6.20 -11.96 -5.93
N GLU A 59 5.17 -11.78 -6.77
CA GLU A 59 3.87 -11.28 -6.32
C GLU A 59 3.19 -12.16 -5.27
N ILE A 60 3.43 -13.47 -5.31
CA ILE A 60 2.89 -14.43 -4.34
C ILE A 60 3.57 -14.23 -2.98
N GLU A 61 4.91 -14.13 -2.98
CA GLU A 61 5.68 -13.86 -1.76
C GLU A 61 5.30 -12.52 -1.15
N GLY A 62 5.17 -11.46 -1.96
CA GLY A 62 4.77 -10.15 -1.47
C GLY A 62 3.41 -10.17 -0.78
N ARG A 63 2.40 -10.83 -1.38
CA ARG A 63 1.08 -11.01 -0.74
C ARG A 63 1.16 -11.76 0.59
N SER A 64 1.95 -12.83 0.63
CA SER A 64 2.16 -13.60 1.86
C SER A 64 2.82 -12.76 2.96
N ILE A 65 3.79 -11.91 2.62
CA ILE A 65 4.42 -10.99 3.57
C ILE A 65 3.41 -9.95 4.07
N ILE A 66 2.63 -9.34 3.16
CA ILE A 66 1.59 -8.36 3.52
C ILE A 66 0.65 -8.96 4.57
N GLU A 67 0.04 -10.12 4.25
CA GLU A 67 -0.86 -10.83 5.16
C GLU A 67 -0.16 -11.17 6.49
N THR A 68 0.99 -11.84 6.44
CA THR A 68 1.70 -12.26 7.66
C THR A 68 2.06 -11.09 8.57
N ARG A 69 2.43 -9.94 8.00
CA ARG A 69 2.91 -8.79 8.77
C ARG A 69 1.80 -7.85 9.22
N LEU A 70 0.65 -7.84 8.54
CA LEU A 70 -0.42 -6.86 8.75
C LEU A 70 -1.76 -7.46 9.23
N HIS A 71 -1.96 -8.79 9.19
CA HIS A 71 -3.24 -9.46 9.48
C HIS A 71 -3.87 -9.14 10.85
N ASN A 72 -3.12 -8.65 11.83
CA ASN A 72 -3.61 -8.28 13.17
C ASN A 72 -3.32 -6.82 13.52
N LYS A 73 -3.08 -5.97 12.52
CA LYS A 73 -2.76 -4.55 12.72
C LYS A 73 -3.90 -3.68 12.22
N SER A 74 -4.18 -2.61 12.96
CA SER A 74 -4.90 -1.46 12.42
C SER A 74 -4.05 -0.80 11.34
N VAL A 75 -4.58 -0.72 10.11
CA VAL A 75 -3.82 -0.27 8.93
C VAL A 75 -4.52 0.87 8.19
N LEU A 76 -3.79 1.97 7.94
CA LEU A 76 -4.22 3.05 7.05
C LEU A 76 -3.31 3.13 5.83
N VAL A 77 -3.87 2.90 4.64
CA VAL A 77 -3.13 3.01 3.39
C VAL A 77 -3.83 3.97 2.45
N VAL A 78 -3.09 4.96 1.94
CA VAL A 78 -3.53 5.81 0.84
C VAL A 78 -2.83 5.35 -0.44
N LEU A 79 -3.63 4.98 -1.45
CA LEU A 79 -3.16 4.53 -2.75
C LEU A 79 -3.45 5.61 -3.80
N ASP A 80 -2.41 6.29 -4.29
CA ASP A 80 -2.56 7.36 -5.28
C ASP A 80 -2.25 6.87 -6.72
N ASP A 81 -3.01 7.39 -7.67
CA ASP A 81 -2.93 7.06 -9.10
C ASP A 81 -3.07 5.55 -9.42
N VAL A 82 -4.10 4.91 -8.85
CA VAL A 82 -4.53 3.55 -9.23
C VAL A 82 -5.35 3.61 -10.51
N ASP A 83 -4.97 2.84 -11.53
CA ASP A 83 -5.68 2.73 -12.81
C ASP A 83 -6.04 1.28 -13.23
N ASP A 84 -5.56 0.27 -12.50
CA ASP A 84 -5.88 -1.15 -12.75
C ASP A 84 -6.24 -1.90 -11.45
N LEU A 85 -7.30 -2.71 -11.50
CA LEU A 85 -7.71 -3.59 -10.40
C LEU A 85 -6.60 -4.53 -9.93
N LYS A 86 -5.68 -4.93 -10.80
CA LYS A 86 -4.51 -5.76 -10.44
C LYS A 86 -3.61 -5.07 -9.43
N GLN A 87 -3.46 -3.75 -9.50
CA GLN A 87 -2.67 -2.98 -8.53
C GLN A 87 -3.31 -3.07 -7.15
N LEU A 88 -4.63 -2.85 -7.06
CA LEU A 88 -5.39 -3.02 -5.83
C LEU A 88 -5.29 -4.45 -5.29
N LYS A 89 -5.48 -5.47 -6.15
CA LYS A 89 -5.40 -6.88 -5.74
C LYS A 89 -4.00 -7.31 -5.29
N ALA A 90 -2.95 -6.67 -5.80
CA ALA A 90 -1.58 -6.94 -5.38
C ALA A 90 -1.26 -6.37 -3.99
N LEU A 91 -1.92 -5.29 -3.59
CA LEU A 91 -1.65 -4.56 -2.34
C LEU A 91 -2.67 -4.84 -1.22
N ALA A 92 -3.95 -4.98 -1.58
CA ALA A 92 -5.08 -5.13 -0.68
C ALA A 92 -6.15 -6.07 -1.29
N GLY A 93 -5.73 -7.29 -1.64
CA GLY A 93 -6.58 -8.26 -2.34
C GLY A 93 -7.59 -9.00 -1.47
N SER A 94 -7.47 -8.92 -0.15
CA SER A 94 -8.38 -9.55 0.81
C SER A 94 -8.44 -8.75 2.11
N HIS A 95 -9.61 -8.71 2.75
CA HIS A 95 -9.76 -8.16 4.09
C HIS A 95 -8.96 -8.96 5.13
N ALA A 96 -8.76 -10.27 4.92
CA ALA A 96 -8.00 -11.12 5.84
C ALA A 96 -6.51 -10.75 5.94
N TRP A 97 -6.01 -9.89 5.05
CA TRP A 97 -4.62 -9.44 5.08
C TRP A 97 -4.35 -8.38 6.15
N PHE A 98 -5.40 -7.78 6.72
CA PHE A 98 -5.31 -6.69 7.68
C PHE A 98 -6.14 -7.02 8.92
N GLY A 99 -5.79 -6.42 10.06
CA GLY A 99 -6.57 -6.55 11.29
C GLY A 99 -7.88 -5.77 11.22
N GLU A 100 -8.72 -5.97 12.23
CA GLU A 100 -9.86 -5.09 12.47
C GLU A 100 -9.34 -3.69 12.81
N GLY A 101 -9.80 -2.69 12.06
CA GLY A 101 -9.42 -1.28 12.19
C GLY A 101 -10.64 -0.39 12.27
#